data_AF-A0A7K3WFR3-F1
#
_entry.id   AF-A0A7K3WFR3-F1
#
_cell.length_a   1.000
_cell.length_b   1.000
_cell.length_c   1.000
_cell.angle_alpha   90.00
_cell.angle_beta   90.00
_cell.angle_gamma   90.00
#
_symmetry.space_group_name_H-M   'P 1'
#
loop_
_entity.id
_entity.type
_entity.pdbx_description
1 polymer ?
#
loop_
_entity_poly.entity_id
_entity_poly.type
_entity_poly.pdbx_seq_one_letter_code
_entity_poly.pdbx_strand_id
1 'polypeptide(L)'
;MTIALDTDTVLGALTSAITEVCGLEANEIAADALFGELEVDSLGAIEIAVLVGDALDVRVDLQDLVQDWTHLTIGELAGNLAGALRRKNPGYAEQAPPLVPSQRRTGPTEDLRRDTSSTKASSS
;
A
#
# COMPACT_ATOMS: atom_id res chain seq x y z
N MET A 1 22.05 11.15 -5.77
CA MET A 1 21.99 9.90 -4.99
C MET A 1 20.55 9.43 -5.10
N THR A 2 20.30 8.29 -5.75
CA THR A 2 18.94 7.83 -6.07
C THR A 2 18.47 6.96 -4.90
N ILE A 3 17.44 7.39 -4.16
CA ILE A 3 16.91 6.68 -2.98
C ILE A 3 15.91 5.61 -3.43
N ALA A 4 16.18 4.34 -3.20
CA ALA A 4 15.25 3.29 -3.62
C ALA A 4 13.89 3.43 -2.89
N LEU A 5 12.78 3.38 -3.62
CA LEU A 5 11.43 3.47 -3.05
C LEU A 5 10.85 2.09 -2.71
N ASP A 6 11.67 1.16 -2.20
CA ASP A 6 11.19 -0.14 -1.71
C ASP A 6 10.59 -0.05 -0.30
N THR A 7 9.84 -1.10 0.05
CA THR A 7 9.08 -1.15 1.30
C THR A 7 9.98 -1.04 2.52
N ASP A 8 11.16 -1.66 2.52
CA ASP A 8 12.11 -1.56 3.64
C ASP A 8 12.65 -0.13 3.80
N THR A 9 12.96 0.55 2.69
CA THR A 9 13.43 1.94 2.73
C THR A 9 12.33 2.88 3.22
N VAL A 10 11.10 2.70 2.74
CA VAL A 10 9.94 3.48 3.20
C VAL A 10 9.60 3.16 4.66
N LEU A 11 9.73 1.91 5.08
CA LEU A 11 9.51 1.50 6.47
C LEU A 11 10.53 2.17 7.39
N GLY A 12 11.81 2.20 7.02
CA GLY A 12 12.84 2.90 7.78
C GLY A 12 12.56 4.40 7.90
N ALA A 13 12.17 5.06 6.81
CA ALA A 13 11.78 6.48 6.83
C ALA A 13 10.54 6.72 7.70
N LEU A 14 9.53 5.84 7.61
CA LEU A 14 8.31 5.91 8.40
C LEU A 14 8.58 5.72 9.89
N THR A 15 9.37 4.71 10.26
CA THR A 15 9.80 4.48 11.65
C THR A 15 10.56 5.69 12.19
N SER A 16 11.50 6.25 11.43
CA SER A 16 12.24 7.45 11.84
C SER A 16 11.32 8.65 12.08
N ALA A 17 10.36 8.88 11.18
CA ALA A 17 9.39 9.96 11.33
C ALA A 17 8.49 9.75 12.55
N ILE A 18 8.05 8.52 12.81
CA ILE A 18 7.26 8.18 14.00
C ILE A 18 8.10 8.41 15.27
N THR A 19 9.36 7.99 15.32
CA THR A 19 10.22 8.23 16.50
C THR A 19 10.36 9.72 16.81
N GLU A 20 10.48 10.55 15.78
CA GLU A 20 10.66 11.99 15.92
C GLU A 20 9.37 12.68 16.41
N VAL A 21 8.21 12.30 15.86
CA VAL A 21 6.92 12.92 16.18
C VAL A 21 6.35 12.40 17.51
N CYS A 22 6.44 11.10 17.77
CA CYS A 22 5.89 10.48 18.98
C CYS A 22 6.87 10.49 20.16
N GLY A 23 8.16 10.79 19.94
CA GLY A 23 9.20 10.71 20.97
C GLY A 23 9.46 9.28 21.46
N LEU A 24 9.22 8.29 20.60
CA LEU A 24 9.44 6.87 20.86
C LEU A 24 10.82 6.44 20.37
N GLU A 25 11.36 5.37 20.94
CA GLU A 25 12.58 4.74 20.43
C GLU A 25 12.27 3.78 19.28
N ALA A 26 13.21 3.62 18.33
CA ALA A 26 12.99 2.80 17.14
C ALA A 26 12.71 1.32 17.47
N ASN A 27 13.20 0.81 18.59
CA ASN A 27 12.95 -0.56 19.06
C ASN A 27 11.56 -0.75 19.71
N GLU A 28 10.85 0.34 19.98
CA GLU A 28 9.47 0.32 20.50
C GLU A 28 8.44 0.25 19.36
N ILE A 29 8.89 0.46 18.12
CA ILE A 29 8.04 0.50 16.92
C ILE A 29 8.16 -0.84 16.19
N ALA A 30 7.13 -1.69 16.33
CA ALA A 30 7.05 -2.96 15.62
C ALA A 30 6.31 -2.81 14.28
N ALA A 31 6.79 -3.47 13.22
CA ALA A 31 6.18 -3.38 11.89
C ALA A 31 4.75 -3.94 11.83
N ASP A 32 4.38 -4.83 12.76
CA ASP A 32 3.05 -5.41 12.92
C ASP A 32 2.17 -4.65 13.92
N ALA A 33 2.68 -3.61 14.59
CA ALA A 33 1.88 -2.73 15.43
C ALA A 33 0.94 -1.87 14.59
N LEU A 34 -0.25 -1.59 15.11
CA LEU A 34 -1.20 -0.71 14.44
C LEU A 34 -0.74 0.74 14.57
N PHE A 35 -0.77 1.48 13.48
CA PHE A 35 -0.40 2.90 13.50
C PHE A 35 -1.34 3.72 14.40
N GLY A 36 -2.63 3.36 14.46
CA GLY A 36 -3.60 4.01 15.34
C GLY A 36 -3.36 3.78 16.84
N GLU A 37 -2.56 2.77 17.23
CA GLU A 37 -2.20 2.52 18.63
C GLU A 37 -1.10 3.47 19.13
N LEU A 38 -0.40 4.16 18.23
CA LEU A 38 0.64 5.14 18.56
C LEU A 38 0.08 6.51 19.02
N GLU A 39 -1.25 6.62 19.16
CA GLU A 39 -1.97 7.85 19.52
C GLU A 39 -1.62 9.06 18.65
N VAL A 40 -1.18 8.82 17.41
CA VAL A 40 -0.89 9.87 16.42
C VAL A 40 -2.20 10.59 16.09
N ASP A 41 -2.22 11.90 16.25
CA ASP A 41 -3.36 12.73 15.84
C ASP A 41 -3.25 13.19 14.37
N SER A 42 -4.23 13.96 13.90
CA SER A 42 -4.23 14.43 12.50
C SER A 42 -3.07 15.36 12.17
N LEU A 43 -2.50 16.07 13.15
CA LEU A 43 -1.35 16.95 12.96
C LEU A 43 -0.06 16.12 12.91
N GLY A 44 0.10 15.18 13.84
CA GLY A 44 1.23 14.24 13.83
C GLY A 44 1.29 13.42 12.55
N ALA A 45 0.13 13.02 11.99
CA ALA A 45 0.09 12.34 10.69
C ALA A 45 0.60 13.22 9.54
N ILE A 46 0.34 14.53 9.58
CA ILE A 46 0.86 15.49 8.59
C ILE A 46 2.37 15.66 8.76
N GLU A 47 2.86 15.79 9.99
CA GLU A 47 4.29 15.92 10.29
C GLU A 47 5.06 14.66 9.85
N ILE A 48 4.53 13.47 10.11
CA ILE A 48 5.09 12.20 9.63
C ILE A 48 5.15 12.19 8.10
N ALA A 49 4.11 12.64 7.40
CA ALA A 49 4.10 12.74 5.94
C ALA A 49 5.26 13.59 5.42
N VAL A 50 5.46 14.76 6.03
CA VAL A 50 6.51 15.72 5.66
C VAL A 50 7.89 15.11 5.90
N LEU A 51 8.13 14.53 7.07
CA LEU A 51 9.42 13.93 7.42
C LEU A 51 9.77 12.74 6.52
N VAL A 52 8.80 11.90 6.18
CA VAL A 52 9.00 10.80 5.22
C VAL A 52 9.31 11.33 3.83
N GLY A 53 8.62 12.39 3.39
CA GLY A 53 8.89 13.03 2.11
C GLY A 53 10.30 13.62 2.02
N ASP A 54 10.71 14.35 3.06
CA ASP A 54 12.05 14.93 3.17
C ASP A 54 13.14 13.85 3.20
N ALA A 55 12.92 12.76 3.94
CA ALA A 55 13.86 11.63 4.02
C ALA A 55 14.05 10.91 2.67
N LEU A 56 13.02 10.87 1.83
CA LEU A 56 13.01 10.17 0.55
C LEU A 56 13.22 11.09 -0.66
N ASP A 57 13.37 12.40 -0.45
CA ASP A 57 13.45 13.43 -1.49
C ASP A 57 12.25 13.36 -2.47
N VAL A 58 11.04 13.14 -1.92
CA VAL A 58 9.78 13.07 -2.67
C VAL A 58 8.68 13.84 -1.95
N ARG A 59 7.67 14.28 -2.71
CA ARG A 59 6.47 14.86 -2.12
C ARG A 59 5.51 13.75 -1.69
N VAL A 60 5.20 13.69 -0.39
CA VAL A 60 4.15 12.84 0.18
C VAL A 60 2.96 13.72 0.52
N ASP A 61 1.80 13.43 -0.05
CA ASP A 61 0.55 14.10 0.34
C ASP A 61 -0.14 13.27 1.43
N LEU A 62 -0.93 13.91 2.31
CA LEU A 62 -1.68 13.19 3.35
C LEU A 62 -2.63 12.12 2.76
N GLN A 63 -3.07 12.29 1.51
CA GLN A 63 -3.87 11.29 0.79
C GLN A 63 -3.10 10.01 0.47
N ASP A 64 -1.76 10.07 0.38
CA ASP A 64 -0.89 8.92 0.14
C ASP A 64 -0.69 8.06 1.39
N LEU A 65 -0.89 8.64 2.57
CA LEU A 65 -0.96 7.93 3.86
C LEU A 65 -2.27 7.15 4.05
N VAL A 66 -3.17 7.13 3.04
CA VAL A 66 -4.49 6.47 3.04
C VAL A 66 -5.49 7.18 3.97
N GLN A 67 -6.78 7.20 3.61
CA GLN A 67 -7.82 7.87 4.42
C GLN A 67 -8.11 7.17 5.77
N ASP A 68 -7.64 5.95 5.97
CA ASP A 68 -7.97 5.08 7.11
C ASP A 68 -6.71 4.37 7.63
N TRP A 69 -5.72 5.16 8.03
CA TRP A 69 -4.42 4.68 8.49
C TRP A 69 -4.44 4.09 9.90
N THR A 70 -5.48 4.38 10.69
CA THR A 70 -5.61 3.92 12.09
C THR A 70 -5.69 2.40 12.21
N HIS A 71 -6.17 1.72 11.18
CA HIS A 71 -6.34 0.27 11.15
C HIS A 71 -5.21 -0.48 10.43
N LEU A 72 -4.23 0.25 9.87
CA LEU A 72 -3.10 -0.36 9.19
C LEU A 72 -1.96 -0.62 10.15
N THR A 73 -1.28 -1.74 9.96
CA THR A 73 0.03 -1.94 10.58
C THR A 73 1.06 -1.00 9.94
N ILE A 74 2.13 -0.70 10.67
CA ILE A 74 3.21 0.18 10.18
C ILE A 74 3.84 -0.39 8.89
N GLY A 75 4.01 -1.72 8.81
CA GLY A 75 4.49 -2.41 7.62
C GLY A 75 3.54 -2.32 6.42
N GLU A 76 2.23 -2.45 6.64
CA GLU A 76 1.22 -2.28 5.58
C GLU A 76 1.17 -0.83 5.09
N LEU A 77 1.28 0.14 6.00
CA LEU A 77 1.33 1.55 5.66
C LEU A 77 2.57 1.87 4.81
N ALA A 78 3.74 1.37 5.20
CA ALA A 78 4.97 1.50 4.43
C ALA A 78 4.85 0.86 3.03
N GLY A 79 4.24 -0.32 2.93
CA GLY A 79 4.00 -1.00 1.66
C GLY A 79 3.08 -0.21 0.73
N ASN A 80 1.98 0.31 1.28
CA ASN A 80 1.01 1.12 0.53
C ASN A 80 1.65 2.43 0.04
N LEU A 81 2.42 3.10 0.91
CA LEU A 81 3.10 4.35 0.60
C LEU A 81 4.19 4.13 -0.46
N ALA A 82 5.02 3.09 -0.33
CA ALA A 82 6.01 2.71 -1.36
C ALA A 82 5.34 2.48 -2.72
N GLY A 83 4.21 1.77 -2.74
CA GLY A 83 3.42 1.57 -3.94
C GLY A 83 2.87 2.87 -4.54
N ALA A 84 2.38 3.80 -3.71
CA ALA A 84 1.88 5.09 -4.15
C ALA A 84 2.99 5.98 -4.72
N LEU A 85 4.13 6.06 -4.02
CA LEU A 85 5.27 6.88 -4.42
C LEU A 85 5.89 6.39 -5.73
N ARG A 86 5.98 5.07 -5.95
CA ARG A 86 6.43 4.51 -7.24
C ARG A 86 5.51 4.86 -8.40
N ARG A 87 4.19 4.86 -8.17
CA ARG A 87 3.21 5.25 -9.21
C ARG A 87 3.32 6.73 -9.57
N LYS A 88 3.60 7.60 -8.59
CA LYS A 88 3.80 9.04 -8.80
C LYS A 88 5.17 9.37 -9.39
N ASN A 89 6.18 8.55 -9.12
CA ASN A 89 7.58 8.76 -9.53
C ASN A 89 8.08 7.59 -10.41
N PRO A 90 7.68 7.50 -11.70
CA PRO A 90 8.01 6.38 -12.57
C PRO A 90 9.52 6.16 -12.78
N GLY A 91 10.36 7.20 -12.57
CA GLY A 91 11.83 7.07 -12.62
C GLY A 91 12.46 6.24 -11.48
N TYR A 92 11.69 5.91 -10.44
CA TYR A 92 12.13 5.08 -9.30
C TYR A 92 11.60 3.64 -9.35
N ALA A 93 10.67 3.34 -10.27
CA ALA A 93 10.01 2.04 -10.36
C ALA A 93 10.89 0.94 -10.98
N GLU A 94 11.99 1.29 -11.66
CA GLU A 94 12.79 0.34 -12.46
C GLU A 94 13.68 -0.61 -11.63
N GLN A 95 13.80 -0.39 -10.31
CA GLN A 95 14.64 -1.23 -9.43
C GLN A 95 13.85 -2.11 -8.45
N ALA A 96 12.53 -2.13 -8.56
CA ALA A 96 11.65 -2.97 -7.76
C ALA A 96 11.72 -4.45 -8.19
N PRO A 97 11.92 -5.43 -7.29
CA PRO A 97 11.58 -6.81 -7.61
C PRO A 97 10.08 -6.87 -7.96
N PRO A 98 9.69 -7.68 -8.96
CA PRO A 98 8.30 -7.75 -9.39
C PRO A 98 7.44 -8.17 -8.20
N LEU A 99 6.49 -7.32 -7.83
CA LEU A 99 5.45 -7.65 -6.86
C LEU A 99 4.75 -8.92 -7.37
N VAL A 100 4.83 -9.99 -6.58
CA VAL A 100 4.05 -11.21 -6.82
C VAL A 100 2.59 -10.82 -7.01
N PRO A 101 1.91 -11.26 -8.07
CA PRO A 101 0.51 -10.91 -8.26
C PRO A 101 -0.30 -11.51 -7.12
N SER A 102 -0.83 -10.66 -6.22
CA SER A 102 -1.91 -11.07 -5.32
C SER A 102 -3.01 -11.66 -6.19
N GLN A 103 -3.25 -12.95 -6.02
CA GLN A 103 -4.05 -13.77 -6.90
C GLN A 103 -5.41 -13.11 -7.12
N ARG A 104 -5.71 -12.81 -8.39
CA ARG A 104 -7.08 -12.53 -8.82
C ARG A 104 -7.93 -13.71 -8.38
N ARG A 105 -8.92 -13.45 -7.51
CA ARG A 105 -9.98 -14.41 -7.22
C ARG A 105 -10.76 -14.62 -8.52
N THR A 106 -10.41 -15.65 -9.26
CA THR A 106 -11.20 -16.17 -10.38
C THR A 106 -12.41 -16.87 -9.79
N GLY A 107 -13.55 -16.19 -9.73
CA GLY A 107 -14.86 -16.84 -9.65
C GLY A 107 -15.50 -16.80 -11.03
N PRO A 108 -15.72 -17.95 -11.70
CA PRO A 108 -16.62 -17.98 -12.84
C PRO A 108 -18.05 -17.83 -12.30
N THR A 109 -18.72 -16.70 -12.61
CA THR A 109 -20.18 -16.67 -12.52
C THR A 109 -20.70 -17.48 -13.69
N GLU A 110 -21.14 -18.69 -13.36
CA GLU A 110 -21.71 -19.70 -14.23
C GLU A 110 -23.00 -19.18 -14.88
N ASP A 111 -22.90 -18.57 -16.06
CA ASP A 111 -24.05 -18.31 -16.94
C ASP A 111 -24.35 -19.60 -17.73
N LEU A 112 -24.96 -20.57 -17.05
CA LEU A 112 -25.43 -21.79 -17.70
C LEU A 112 -26.82 -21.52 -18.31
N ARG A 113 -26.81 -20.94 -19.51
CA ARG A 113 -27.92 -21.04 -20.47
C ARG A 113 -28.28 -22.52 -20.65
N ARG A 114 -29.48 -22.90 -20.24
CA ARG A 114 -30.06 -24.21 -20.54
C ARG A 114 -30.87 -24.08 -21.84
N ASP A 115 -30.16 -24.04 -22.97
CA ASP A 115 -30.74 -24.25 -24.30
C ASP A 115 -30.71 -25.75 -24.60
N THR A 116 -31.83 -26.44 -24.38
CA THR A 116 -32.00 -27.81 -24.87
C THR A 116 -32.52 -27.74 -26.30
N SER A 117 -31.63 -28.10 -27.21
CA SER A 117 -31.81 -28.33 -28.65
C SER A 117 -32.92 -29.35 -28.92
N SER A 118 -33.63 -29.24 -30.05
CA SER A 118 -33.53 -30.25 -31.12
C SER A 118 -34.48 -29.94 -32.29
N THR A 119 -33.88 -29.53 -33.40
CA THR A 119 -34.47 -29.67 -34.74
C THR A 119 -34.44 -31.15 -35.12
N LYS A 120 -35.58 -31.72 -35.51
CA LYS A 120 -35.61 -32.88 -36.41
C LYS A 120 -36.70 -32.69 -37.45
N ALA A 121 -36.26 -32.69 -38.70
CA ALA A 121 -37.06 -32.57 -39.90
C ALA A 121 -37.75 -33.90 -40.28
N SER A 122 -38.76 -33.73 -41.14
CA SER A 122 -39.22 -34.64 -42.21
C SER A 122 -40.38 -35.60 -41.96
N SER A 123 -41.46 -35.29 -42.69
CA SER A 123 -42.23 -36.16 -43.60
C SER A 123 -43.05 -37.32 -43.01
N SER A 124 -44.38 -37.21 -43.09
CA SER A 124 -45.18 -37.75 -44.19
C SER A 124 -46.64 -37.33 -44.07
#